data_AF-A0A6L7JRH9-F1
#
_entry.id   AF-A0A6L7JRH9-F1
#
_cell.length_a   1.000
_cell.length_b   1.000
_cell.length_c   1.000
_cell.angle_alpha   90.00
_cell.angle_beta   90.00
_cell.angle_gamma   90.00
#
_symmetry.space_group_name_H-M   'P 1'
#
loop_
_entity.id
_entity.type
_entity.pdbx_description
1 polymer ?
#
loop_
_entity_poly.entity_id
_entity_poly.type
_entity_poly.pdbx_seq_one_letter_code
_entity_poly.pdbx_strand_id
1 'polypeptide(L)' 'MKSEFFRTDYLLNTQNADGTWPKQNMVGVFFRTALLDYVLYRQYFPLHALCLYQQRRKLRQSVKTGTDCSTAGD' A
#
# COMPACT_ATOMS: atom_id res chain seq x y z
N MET A 1 -6.01 -13.37 8.07
CA MET A 1 -5.54 -11.98 8.32
C MET A 1 -4.01 -11.83 8.31
N LYS A 2 -3.22 -12.79 7.75
CA LYS A 2 -1.74 -12.71 7.73
C LYS A 2 -1.15 -12.27 6.36
N SER A 3 -1.91 -12.38 5.27
CA SER A 3 -1.41 -12.09 3.90
C SER A 3 -1.35 -10.60 3.54
N GLU A 4 -2.14 -9.74 4.18
CA GLU A 4 -2.16 -8.30 3.90
C GLU A 4 -0.89 -7.58 4.42
N PHE A 5 -0.26 -8.12 5.46
CA PHE A 5 0.92 -7.51 6.10
C PHE A 5 2.17 -7.59 5.21
N PHE A 6 2.40 -8.76 4.60
CA PHE A 6 3.59 -9.01 3.79
C PHE A 6 3.78 -8.00 2.64
N ARG A 7 2.69 -7.53 2.02
CA ARG A 7 2.75 -6.55 0.92
C ARG A 7 3.19 -5.18 1.40
N THR A 8 2.64 -4.70 2.52
CA THR A 8 2.99 -3.39 3.08
C THR A 8 4.41 -3.42 3.64
N ASP A 9 4.79 -4.48 4.34
CA ASP A 9 6.13 -4.64 4.90
C ASP A 9 7.19 -4.64 3.79
N TYR A 10 6.92 -5.33 2.67
CA TYR A 10 7.81 -5.30 1.52
C TYR A 10 7.99 -3.89 0.94
N LEU A 11 6.90 -3.13 0.77
CA LEU A 11 6.99 -1.75 0.25
C LEU A 11 7.77 -0.82 1.18
N LEU A 12 7.63 -0.99 2.50
CA LEU A 12 8.37 -0.21 3.49
C LEU A 12 9.85 -0.60 3.53
N ASN A 13 10.17 -1.89 3.49
CA ASN A 13 11.54 -2.38 3.55
C ASN A 13 12.36 -2.09 2.27
N THR A 14 11.69 -1.86 1.14
CA THR A 14 12.33 -1.57 -0.14
C THR A 14 12.36 -0.08 -0.48
N GLN A 15 11.87 0.79 0.41
CA GLN A 15 11.95 2.23 0.23
C GLN A 15 13.37 2.73 0.56
N ASN A 16 13.94 3.55 -0.31
CA ASN A 16 15.23 4.21 -0.07
C ASN A 16 15.09 5.30 1.00
N ALA A 17 16.20 5.74 1.56
CA ALA A 17 16.25 6.85 2.53
C ALA A 17 15.61 8.14 1.98
N ASP A 18 15.74 8.39 0.68
CA ASP A 18 15.14 9.56 0.00
C ASP A 18 13.63 9.41 -0.25
N GLY A 19 13.01 8.32 0.21
CA GLY A 19 11.58 8.03 0.03
C GLY A 19 11.20 7.46 -1.34
N THR A 20 12.16 7.29 -2.24
CA THR A 20 11.94 6.69 -3.57
C THR A 20 12.09 5.17 -3.55
N TRP A 21 11.57 4.49 -4.57
CA TRP A 21 11.81 3.05 -4.77
C TRP A 21 12.84 2.82 -5.89
N PRO A 22 13.65 1.74 -5.80
CA PRO A 22 14.65 1.41 -6.80
C PRO A 22 14.03 1.14 -8.17
N LYS A 23 14.82 1.34 -9.23
CA LYS A 23 14.38 1.04 -10.60
C LYS A 23 14.18 -0.49 -10.75
N GLN A 24 13.02 -0.88 -11.26
CA GLN A 24 12.72 -2.27 -11.61
C GLN A 24 12.78 -2.46 -13.14
N ASN A 25 12.67 -3.71 -13.59
CA ASN A 25 12.62 -4.02 -15.02
C ASN A 25 11.43 -3.32 -15.68
N MET A 26 11.59 -2.92 -16.95
CA MET A 26 10.51 -2.32 -17.73
C MET A 26 9.33 -3.29 -17.83
N VAL A 27 8.17 -2.88 -17.34
CA VAL A 27 6.94 -3.69 -17.32
C VAL A 27 5.90 -3.23 -18.33
N GLY A 28 6.08 -2.03 -18.92
CA GLY A 28 5.17 -1.49 -19.92
C GLY A 28 5.41 -2.16 -21.28
N VAL A 29 4.36 -2.71 -21.89
CA VAL A 29 4.42 -3.25 -23.25
C VAL A 29 3.43 -2.49 -24.13
N PHE A 30 3.92 -1.92 -25.22
CA PHE A 30 3.17 -1.24 -26.26
C PHE A 30 3.28 -2.01 -27.58
N PHE A 31 2.19 -2.10 -28.33
CA PHE A 31 2.09 -2.89 -29.57
C PHE A 31 2.68 -4.33 -29.47
N ARG A 32 2.61 -4.95 -28.29
CA ARG A 32 3.12 -6.31 -28.00
C ARG A 32 4.65 -6.48 -28.14
N THR A 33 5.40 -5.49 -28.62
CA THR A 33 6.85 -5.60 -28.90
C THR A 33 7.68 -4.45 -28.35
N ALA A 34 7.11 -3.27 -28.13
CA ALA A 34 7.83 -2.10 -27.63
C ALA A 34 7.75 -2.03 -26.10
N LEU A 35 8.89 -1.94 -25.43
CA LEU A 35 8.95 -1.76 -23.98
C LEU A 35 8.90 -0.28 -23.62
N LEU A 36 8.07 0.07 -22.64
CA LEU A 36 7.93 1.41 -22.09
C LEU A 36 8.47 1.44 -20.65
N ASP A 37 9.38 2.38 -20.41
CA ASP A 37 9.86 2.70 -19.06
C ASP A 37 8.95 3.76 -18.42
N TYR A 38 7.98 3.31 -17.64
CA TYR A 38 7.17 4.22 -16.84
C TYR A 38 7.91 4.59 -15.55
N VAL A 39 8.83 5.55 -15.65
CA VAL A 39 9.73 5.96 -14.54
C VAL A 39 8.96 6.38 -13.28
N LEU A 40 7.77 6.97 -13.43
CA LEU A 40 6.94 7.43 -12.32
C LEU A 40 6.13 6.30 -11.65
N TYR A 41 5.96 5.15 -12.30
CA TYR A 41 5.14 4.06 -11.76
C TYR A 41 5.73 3.49 -10.47
N ARG A 42 7.07 3.44 -10.38
CA ARG A 42 7.77 3.01 -9.17
C ARG A 42 7.54 3.92 -7.96
N GLN A 43 7.07 5.15 -8.15
CA GLN A 43 6.75 6.07 -7.05
C GLN A 43 5.25 6.11 -6.78
N TYR A 44 4.45 6.23 -7.83
CA TYR A 44 3.02 6.47 -7.72
C TYR A 44 2.26 5.25 -7.16
N PHE A 45 2.55 4.04 -7.66
CA PHE A 45 1.80 2.85 -7.27
C PHE A 45 2.07 2.40 -5.83
N PRO A 46 3.34 2.35 -5.35
CA PRO A 46 3.61 2.05 -3.94
C PRO A 46 2.95 3.06 -3.00
N LEU A 47 3.03 4.35 -3.31
CA LEU A 47 2.41 5.41 -2.51
C LEU A 47 0.89 5.25 -2.45
N HIS A 48 0.25 5.00 -3.59
CA HIS A 48 -1.19 4.78 -3.66
C HIS A 48 -1.62 3.55 -2.85
N ALA A 49 -0.88 2.44 -2.95
CA ALA A 49 -1.15 1.22 -2.19
C ALA A 49 -1.04 1.44 -0.66
N LEU A 50 -0.02 2.18 -0.20
CA LEU A 50 0.15 2.54 1.20
C LEU A 50 -0.99 3.44 1.71
N CYS A 51 -1.43 4.41 0.89
CA CYS A 51 -2.56 5.28 1.23
C CYS A 51 -3.86 4.48 1.43
N LEU A 52 -4.18 3.60 0.47
CA LEU A 52 -5.36 2.72 0.58
C LEU A 52 -5.29 1.81 1.80
N TYR A 53 -4.11 1.28 2.12
CA TYR A 53 -3.90 0.47 3.32
C TYR A 53 -4.16 1.29 4.60
N GLN A 54 -3.63 2.51 4.69
CA GLN A 54 -3.84 3.38 5.83
C GLN A 54 -5.33 3.75 5.99
N GLN A 55 -6.01 4.05 4.90
CA GLN A 55 -7.44 4.35 4.90
C GLN A 55 -8.25 3.15 5.43
N ARG A 56 -7.97 1.93 4.95
CA ARG A 56 -8.62 0.71 5.43
C ARG A 56 -8.32 0.44 6.90
N ARG A 57 -7.11 0.74 7.39
CA ARG A 57 -6.77 0.62 8.80
C ARG A 57 -7.58 1.57 9.68
N LYS A 58 -7.70 2.85 9.30
CA LYS A 58 -8.50 3.85 10.02
C LYS A 58 -9.96 3.43 10.10
N LEU A 59 -10.55 2.97 8.99
CA LEU A 59 -11.92 2.46 8.95
C LEU A 59 -12.12 1.24 9.87
N ARG A 60 -11.17 0.31 9.91
CA ARG A 60 -11.26 -0.85 10.83
C ARG A 60 -11.13 -0.45 12.30
N GLN A 61 -10.40 0.63 12.60
CA GLN A 61 -10.23 1.13 13.96
C GLN A 61 -11.50 1.84 14.45
N SER A 62 -12.13 2.66 13.60
CA SER A 62 -13.38 3.36 13.98
C SER A 62 -14.54 2.39 14.27
N VAL A 63 -14.59 1.23 13.61
CA VAL A 63 -15.58 0.18 13.89
C VAL A 63 -15.39 -0.42 15.28
N LYS A 64 -14.15 -0.57 15.76
CA LYS A 64 -13.89 -1.13 17.09
C LYS A 64 -14.33 -0.17 18.19
N THR A 65 -14.01 1.12 18.06
CA THR A 65 -14.37 2.15 19.05
C THR A 65 -15.88 2.35 19.19
N GLY A 66 -16.68 2.01 18.16
CA GLY A 66 -18.15 2.09 18.22
C GLY A 66 -18.84 0.89 18.88
N THR A 67 -18.12 -0.20 19.20
CA THR A 67 -18.72 -1.41 19.79
C THR A 67 -18.51 -1.51 21.31
N ASP A 68 -17.80 -0.55 21.90
CA ASP A 68 -17.46 -0.55 23.33
C ASP A 68 -18.57 0.08 24.22
N CYS A 69 -19.74 0.43 23.66
CA CYS A 69 -20.82 1.13 24.37
C CYS A 69 -21.92 0.25 25.01
N SER A 70 -21.74 -1.07 25.13
CA SER A 70 -22.75 -1.97 25.76
C SER A 70 -22.30 -2.68 27.05
N THR A 71 -21.26 -2.18 27.75
CA THR A 71 -20.86 -2.72 29.07
C THR A 71 -20.74 -1.62 30.14
N ALA A 72 -21.82 -0.88 30.35
CA ALA A 72 -22.17 -0.30 31.64
C ALA A 72 -23.61 -0.78 31.89
N GLY A 73 -23.79 -1.83 32.69
CA GLY A 73 -24.14 -1.68 34.11
C GLY A 73 -25.54 -1.06 34.20
N ASP A 74 -26.58 -1.86 34.36
CA ASP A 74 -27.16 -2.19 35.67
C ASP A 74 -27.67 -0.95 36.42
#